data_AF-A0A353LYH3-F1
#
_entry.id   AF-A0A353LYH3-F1
#
_cell.length_a   1.000
_cell.length_b   1.000
_cell.length_c   1.000
_cell.angle_alpha   90.00
_cell.angle_beta   90.00
_cell.angle_gamma   90.00
#
_symmetry.space_group_name_H-M   'P 1'
#
loop_
_entity.id
_entity.type
_entity.pdbx_description
1 polymer ?
#
loop_
_entity_poly.entity_id
_entity_poly.type
_entity_poly.pdbx_seq_one_letter_code
_entity_poly.pdbx_strand_id
1 'polypeptide(L)' 'HALRLVLGAEHRRLVLHSLWVGAIFLLVADTIARAALSPTELPVGIITAFVGGPFFIYLMKRGSGYHG' A
#
# COMPACT_ATOMS: atom_id res chain seq x y z
N HIS A 1 -2.01 5.41 -4.12
CA HIS A 1 -1.29 5.72 -5.39
C HIS A 1 -1.37 4.58 -6.40
N ALA A 2 -1.23 3.31 -6.00
CA ALA A 2 -1.36 2.16 -6.89
C ALA A 2 -2.62 2.20 -7.76
N LEU A 3 -3.80 2.37 -7.14
CA LEU A 3 -5.08 2.46 -7.86
C LEU A 3 -5.15 3.61 -8.87
N ARG A 4 -4.44 4.73 -8.64
CA ARG A 4 -4.40 5.85 -9.59
C ARG A 4 -3.66 5.47 -10.87
N LEU A 5 -2.69 4.57 -10.79
CA LEU A 5 -1.99 4.06 -11.97
C LEU A 5 -2.84 3.11 -12.81
N VAL A 6 -3.83 2.44 -12.18
CA VAL A 6 -4.67 1.42 -12.83
C VAL A 6 -6.01 2.02 -13.31
N LEU A 7 -6.65 2.84 -12.49
CA LEU A 7 -8.00 3.38 -12.72
C LEU A 7 -8.01 4.82 -13.26
N GLY A 8 -6.85 5.46 -13.37
CA GLY A 8 -6.73 6.87 -13.77
C GLY A 8 -7.06 7.86 -12.64
N ALA A 9 -7.29 9.13 -12.99
CA ALA A 9 -7.37 10.25 -12.05
C ALA A 9 -8.81 10.65 -11.63
N GLU A 10 -9.81 9.84 -11.95
CA GLU A 10 -11.19 10.16 -11.60
C GLU A 10 -11.46 9.96 -10.11
N HIS A 11 -11.71 11.07 -9.40
CA HIS A 11 -11.71 11.11 -7.94
C HIS A 11 -12.80 10.23 -7.31
N ARG A 12 -14.03 10.22 -7.84
CA ARG A 12 -15.14 9.46 -7.24
C ARG A 12 -14.87 7.95 -7.25
N ARG A 13 -14.45 7.42 -8.40
CA ARG A 13 -14.06 6.00 -8.53
C ARG A 13 -12.83 5.70 -7.69
N LEU A 14 -11.82 6.56 -7.72
CA LEU A 14 -10.60 6.42 -6.93
C LEU A 14 -10.86 6.30 -5.43
N VAL A 15 -11.68 7.17 -4.87
CA VAL A 15 -11.98 7.18 -3.42
C VAL A 15 -12.66 5.89 -3.01
N LEU A 16 -13.70 5.46 -3.75
CA LEU A 16 -14.43 4.24 -3.42
C LEU A 16 -13.53 3.00 -3.48
N HIS A 17 -12.74 2.85 -4.55
CA HIS A 17 -11.85 1.71 -4.69
C HIS A 17 -10.69 1.76 -3.70
N SER A 18 -10.16 2.95 -3.40
CA SER A 18 -9.06 3.11 -2.43
C SER A 18 -9.51 2.79 -1.01
N LEU A 19 -10.77 3.10 -0.67
CA LEU A 19 -11.35 2.72 0.61
C LEU A 19 -11.40 1.19 0.76
N TRP A 20 -11.96 0.48 -0.22
CA TRP A 20 -12.07 -0.98 -0.16
C TRP A 20 -10.72 -1.68 -0.17
N VAL A 21 -9.85 -1.33 -1.12
CA VAL A 21 -8.52 -1.95 -1.25
C VAL A 21 -7.65 -1.63 -0.04
N GLY A 22 -7.69 -0.38 0.45
CA GLY A 22 -6.96 0.02 1.64
C GLY A 22 -7.42 -0.71 2.89
N ALA A 23 -8.74 -0.86 3.09
CA ALA A 23 -9.31 -1.58 4.22
C ALA A 23 -8.91 -3.06 4.22
N ILE A 24 -9.05 -3.74 3.08
CA ILE A 24 -8.67 -5.16 2.94
C ILE A 24 -7.16 -5.34 3.18
N PHE A 25 -6.34 -4.48 2.57
CA PHE A 25 -4.89 -4.53 2.75
C PHE A 25 -4.49 -4.39 4.23
N LEU A 26 -5.09 -3.43 4.94
CA LEU A 26 -4.77 -3.18 6.35
C LEU A 26 -5.21 -4.35 7.25
N LEU A 27 -6.40 -4.92 7.01
CA LEU A 27 -6.88 -6.09 7.74
C LEU A 27 -5.96 -7.30 7.57
N VAL A 28 -5.51 -7.57 6.34
CA VAL A 28 -4.57 -8.66 6.05
C VAL A 28 -3.22 -8.39 6.72
N ALA A 29 -2.70 -7.16 6.64
CA ALA A 29 -1.45 -6.79 7.27
C ALA A 29 -1.50 -6.93 8.80
N ASP A 30 -2.59 -6.49 9.44
CA ASP A 30 -2.80 -6.62 10.89
C ASP A 30 -2.92 -8.10 11.30
N THR A 31 -3.65 -8.89 10.53
CA THR A 31 -3.79 -10.34 10.77
C THR A 31 -2.42 -11.04 10.71
N ILE A 32 -1.60 -10.71 9.70
CA ILE A 32 -0.24 -11.26 9.56
C ILE A 32 0.65 -10.79 10.72
N ALA A 33 0.57 -9.51 11.10
CA ALA A 33 1.37 -8.98 12.21
C ALA A 33 1.06 -9.70 13.53
N ARG A 34 -0.22 -9.97 13.81
CA ARG A 34 -0.66 -10.72 14.99
C ARG A 34 -0.28 -12.20 14.93
N ALA A 35 -0.28 -12.80 13.74
CA ALA A 35 0.04 -14.22 13.56
C ALA A 35 1.55 -14.51 13.57
N ALA A 36 2.39 -13.56 13.11
CA ALA A 36 3.81 -13.79 12.87
C ALA A 36 4.65 -13.88 14.16
N LEU A 37 4.30 -13.15 15.22
CA LEU A 37 4.94 -13.27 16.53
C LEU A 37 3.85 -13.20 17.61
N SER A 38 3.58 -14.32 18.25
CA SER A 38 2.84 -14.37 19.51
C SER A 38 3.80 -14.89 20.58
N PRO A 39 3.90 -14.28 21.79
CA PRO A 39 3.05 -13.24 22.38
C PRO A 39 3.49 -11.78 22.11
N THR A 40 4.57 -11.56 21.34
CA THR A 40 5.12 -10.22 21.11
C THR A 40 4.40 -9.51 19.96
N GLU A 41 3.65 -8.45 20.25
CA GLU A 41 2.92 -7.72 19.21
C GLU A 41 3.86 -7.04 18.20
N LEU A 42 3.87 -7.52 16.96
CA LEU A 42 4.53 -6.82 15.87
C LEU A 42 3.70 -5.60 15.45
N PRO A 43 4.31 -4.40 15.36
CA PRO A 43 3.62 -3.25 14.78
C PRO A 43 3.23 -3.54 13.33
N VAL A 44 1.95 -3.41 13.00
CA VAL A 44 1.45 -3.51 11.60
C VAL A 44 2.17 -2.55 10.65
N GLY A 45 2.70 -1.45 11.19
CA GLY A 45 3.57 -0.51 10.48
C GLY A 45 4.79 -1.17 9.82
N ILE A 46 5.37 -2.21 10.44
CA ILE A 46 6.51 -2.94 9.87
C ILE A 46 6.07 -3.69 8.60
N ILE A 47 4.98 -4.46 8.68
CA ILE A 47 4.45 -5.23 7.54
C ILE A 47 4.07 -4.30 6.39
N THR A 48 3.37 -3.21 6.71
CA THR A 48 2.95 -2.23 5.69
C THR A 48 4.13 -1.46 5.10
N ALA A 49 5.18 -1.15 5.88
CA ALA A 49 6.40 -0.53 5.37
C ALA A 49 7.20 -1.47 4.45
N PHE A 50 7.25 -2.77 4.73
CA PHE A 50 7.89 -3.75 3.86
C PHE A 50 7.24 -3.83 2.47
N VAL A 51 5.94 -3.59 2.37
CA VAL A 51 5.23 -3.54 1.09
C VAL A 51 5.34 -2.14 0.47
N GLY A 52 5.12 -1.10 1.28
CA GLY A 52 5.08 0.29 0.84
C GLY A 52 6.43 0.82 0.36
N GLY A 53 7.52 0.49 1.04
CA GLY A 53 8.88 0.95 0.70
C GLY A 53 9.30 0.57 -0.72
N PRO A 54 9.32 -0.73 -1.07
CA PRO A 54 9.61 -1.17 -2.44
C PRO A 54 8.63 -0.59 -3.46
N PHE A 55 7.35 -0.50 -3.13
CA PHE A 55 6.34 0.10 -4.00
C PHE A 55 6.63 1.59 -4.28
N PHE A 56 6.98 2.37 -3.26
CA PHE A 56 7.35 3.78 -3.43
C PHE A 56 8.63 3.95 -4.24
N ILE A 57 9.64 3.11 -4.02
CA ILE A 57 10.87 3.12 -4.84
C ILE A 57 10.54 2.85 -6.31
N TYR A 58 9.68 1.87 -6.58
CA TYR A 58 9.19 1.59 -7.93
C TYR A 58 8.48 2.80 -8.56
N LEU A 59 7.60 3.48 -7.80
CA LEU A 59 6.94 4.70 -8.27
C LEU A 59 7.94 5.82 -8.60
N MET A 60 8.95 6.02 -7.76
CA MET A 60 9.99 7.02 -7.96
C MET A 60 10.77 6.76 -9.25
N LYS A 61 11.18 5.52 -9.49
CA LYS A 61 11.84 5.13 -10.75
C LYS A 61 10.97 5.40 -11.98
N ARG A 62 9.67 5.13 -11.88
CA ARG A 62 8.73 5.36 -12.99
C ARG A 62 8.46 6.85 -13.25
N GLY A 63 8.37 7.66 -12.19
CA GLY A 63 8.15 9.11 -12.30
C GLY A 63 9.39 9.90 -12.74
N SER A 64 10.59 9.33 -12.57
CA SER A 64 11.86 9.95 -12.94
C SER A 64 12.15 9.96 -14.45
N GLY A 65 11.30 9.37 -15.28
CA GLY A 65 11.50 9.25 -16.73
C GLY A 65 11.19 10.49 -17.57
N TYR A 66 11.13 11.69 -16.98
CA TYR A 66 10.77 12.92 -17.72
C TYR A 66 11.60 14.15 -17.32
N HIS A 67 12.93 14.01 -17.32
CA HIS A 67 13.88 15.14 -17.44
C HIS A 67 15.13 14.62 -18.17
N GLY A 68 15.13 14.78 -19.49
CA GLY A 68 16.20 14.45 -20.42
C GLY A 68 15.77 14.93 -21.80
#